data_AF-A0A6H5JTW7-F1
#
_entry.id   AF-A0A6H5JTW7-F1
#
_cell.length_a   1.000
_cell.length_b   1.000
_cell.length_c   1.000
_cell.angle_alpha   90.00
_cell.angle_beta   90.00
_cell.angle_gamma   90.00
#
_symmetry.space_group_name_H-M   'P 1'
#
loop_
_entity.id
_entity.type
_entity.pdbx_description
1 polymer ?
#
loop_
_entity_poly.entity_id
_entity_poly.type
_entity_poly.pdbx_seq_one_letter_code
_entity_poly.pdbx_strand_id
1 'polypeptide(L)'
;MAEYSLGHCLCYAFYAPLYLAGPTVTFNAFVSHMACPQKSYGRSRMLFYLARFVFALLLLEWSVHNLPVFALARSGSLNFSPTILGLFAYTILLIMWLKFLVIWRLFRFWALCDGVEPPENMQRCMTNNYSVVGFWKGWHCSFNRWLVRYIFIPLGGSKPGRRWNVFVVFVFVAFWHDVEPKLFLWGLLNGVFLVLETMIKGLYRNSTALETWRANPLSNRKKIEKASSDLADGKSTNQ
;
A
#
# COMPACT_ATOMS: atom_id res chain seq x y z
N MET A 1 10.90 -30.12 15.36
CA MET A 1 10.11 -30.88 14.36
C MET A 1 8.63 -31.04 14.71
N ALA A 2 8.17 -30.75 15.94
CA ALA A 2 6.74 -30.81 16.31
C ALA A 2 5.87 -29.62 15.82
N GLU A 3 6.48 -28.59 15.23
CA GLU A 3 5.77 -27.36 14.81
C GLU A 3 4.97 -27.52 13.50
N TYR A 4 5.39 -28.42 12.61
CA TYR A 4 4.71 -28.70 11.34
C TYR A 4 3.81 -29.94 11.47
N SER A 5 2.81 -29.85 12.33
CA SER A 5 1.79 -30.89 12.48
C SER A 5 0.63 -30.66 11.50
N LEU A 6 -0.05 -31.74 11.10
CA LEU A 6 -1.27 -31.63 10.29
C LEU A 6 -2.32 -30.73 10.96
N GLY A 7 -2.44 -30.83 12.30
CA GLY A 7 -3.32 -29.99 13.09
C GLY A 7 -3.01 -28.50 12.91
N HIS A 8 -1.75 -28.09 13.01
CA HIS A 8 -1.37 -26.68 12.79
C HIS A 8 -1.64 -26.22 11.36
N CYS A 9 -1.41 -27.08 10.36
CA CYS A 9 -1.71 -26.77 8.96
C CYS A 9 -3.22 -26.55 8.75
N LEU A 10 -4.07 -27.42 9.31
CA LEU A 10 -5.52 -27.28 9.24
C LEU A 10 -5.99 -26.02 9.97
N CYS A 11 -5.47 -25.75 11.17
CA CYS A 11 -5.77 -24.53 11.90
C CYS A 11 -5.42 -23.29 11.06
N TYR A 12 -4.23 -23.24 10.47
CA TYR A 12 -3.82 -22.13 9.62
C TYR A 12 -4.71 -21.98 8.37
N ALA A 13 -5.02 -23.08 7.68
CA ALA A 13 -5.80 -23.07 6.45
C ALA A 13 -7.26 -22.64 6.68
N PHE A 14 -7.85 -23.02 7.83
CA PHE A 14 -9.25 -22.75 8.15
C PHE A 14 -9.44 -21.65 9.21
N TYR A 15 -8.40 -20.91 9.56
CA TYR A 15 -8.50 -19.83 10.52
C TYR A 15 -9.34 -18.68 9.94
N ALA A 16 -10.60 -18.59 10.39
CA ALA A 16 -11.64 -17.75 9.79
C ALA A 16 -11.23 -16.29 9.54
N PRO A 17 -10.51 -15.60 10.46
CA PRO A 17 -10.09 -14.23 10.22
C PRO A 17 -9.25 -14.06 8.97
N LEU A 18 -8.28 -14.96 8.73
CA LEU A 18 -7.36 -14.86 7.59
C LEU A 18 -7.93 -15.55 6.34
N TYR A 19 -8.79 -16.57 6.51
CA TYR A 19 -9.42 -17.30 5.41
C TYR A 19 -10.45 -16.45 4.65
N LEU A 20 -11.31 -15.71 5.37
CA LEU A 20 -12.44 -15.00 4.76
C LEU A 20 -11.99 -13.76 3.98
N ALA A 21 -11.36 -12.80 4.66
CA ALA A 21 -10.80 -11.61 4.01
C ALA A 21 -9.70 -10.93 4.83
N GLY A 22 -9.08 -11.62 5.78
CA GLY A 22 -8.03 -11.04 6.61
C GLY A 22 -6.71 -10.83 5.86
N PRO A 23 -5.75 -10.14 6.51
CA PRO A 23 -4.46 -9.93 5.90
C PRO A 23 -3.68 -11.25 5.76
N THR A 24 -2.97 -11.40 4.65
CA THR A 24 -2.11 -12.56 4.38
C THR A 24 -0.94 -12.64 5.37
N VAL A 25 -0.85 -13.75 6.10
CA VAL A 25 0.26 -14.05 7.02
C VAL A 25 0.91 -15.36 6.58
N THR A 26 2.21 -15.54 6.78
CA THR A 26 2.86 -16.82 6.47
C THR A 26 2.62 -17.83 7.59
N PHE A 27 2.56 -19.12 7.27
CA PHE A 27 2.40 -20.22 8.24
C PHE A 27 3.29 -20.07 9.49
N ASN A 28 4.60 -19.85 9.31
CA ASN A 28 5.55 -19.72 10.42
C ASN A 28 5.21 -18.56 11.36
N ALA A 29 4.72 -17.44 10.82
CA ALA A 29 4.31 -16.30 11.62
C ALA A 29 3.02 -16.62 12.39
N PHE A 30 2.05 -17.30 11.76
CA PHE A 30 0.83 -17.73 12.42
C PHE A 30 1.10 -18.71 13.58
N VAL A 31 1.89 -19.77 13.34
CA VAL A 31 2.27 -20.72 14.40
C VAL A 31 3.05 -20.04 15.52
N SER A 32 3.92 -19.07 15.19
CA SER A 32 4.62 -18.29 16.22
C SER A 32 3.67 -17.50 17.11
N HIS A 33 2.57 -16.99 16.57
CA HIS A 33 1.54 -16.31 17.35
C HIS A 33 0.67 -17.26 18.18
N MET A 34 0.47 -18.50 17.72
CA MET A 34 -0.19 -19.51 18.54
C MET A 34 0.66 -19.89 19.76
N ALA A 35 1.99 -19.98 19.58
CA ALA A 35 2.91 -20.26 20.69
C ALA A 35 3.10 -19.04 21.61
N CYS A 36 3.21 -17.85 21.05
CA CYS A 36 3.36 -16.60 21.77
C CYS A 36 2.37 -15.56 21.24
N PRO A 37 1.19 -15.44 21.86
CA PRO A 37 0.19 -14.45 21.47
C PRO A 37 0.75 -13.03 21.47
N GLN A 38 0.19 -12.19 20.60
CA GLN A 38 0.58 -10.79 20.49
C GLN A 38 0.48 -10.08 21.84
N LYS A 39 1.49 -9.26 22.14
CA LYS A 39 1.53 -8.37 23.32
C LYS A 39 1.61 -6.90 22.92
N SER A 40 1.71 -6.63 21.62
CA SER A 40 1.87 -5.28 21.05
C SER A 40 0.61 -4.44 21.24
N TYR A 41 -0.57 -5.05 21.29
CA TYR A 41 -1.86 -4.36 21.45
C TYR A 41 -2.47 -4.65 22.81
N GLY A 42 -2.11 -3.84 23.81
CA GLY A 42 -2.82 -3.79 25.08
C GLY A 42 -4.26 -3.28 24.92
N ARG A 43 -5.09 -3.43 25.97
CA ARG A 43 -6.53 -3.09 25.94
C ARG A 43 -6.83 -1.70 25.38
N SER A 44 -6.11 -0.66 25.82
CA SER A 44 -6.33 0.71 25.33
C SER A 44 -6.04 0.87 23.83
N ARG A 45 -5.01 0.19 23.31
CA ARG A 45 -4.69 0.22 21.87
C ARG A 45 -5.74 -0.56 21.07
N MET A 46 -6.25 -1.68 21.59
CA MET A 46 -7.34 -2.41 20.96
C MET A 46 -8.62 -1.58 20.90
N LEU A 47 -9.00 -0.90 21.99
CA LEU A 47 -10.15 -0.01 22.02
C LEU A 47 -10.00 1.16 21.04
N PHE A 48 -8.82 1.78 20.99
CA PHE A 48 -8.56 2.84 20.02
C PHE A 48 -8.61 2.34 18.58
N TYR A 49 -8.09 1.13 18.32
CA TYR A 49 -8.18 0.50 17.00
C TYR A 49 -9.64 0.22 16.61
N LEU A 50 -10.46 -0.31 17.53
CA LEU A 50 -11.88 -0.52 17.33
C LEU A 50 -12.61 0.80 17.05
N ALA A 51 -12.34 1.85 17.83
CA ALA A 51 -12.92 3.17 17.61
C ALA A 51 -12.61 3.72 16.20
N ARG A 52 -11.37 3.56 15.73
CA ARG A 52 -10.98 3.94 14.35
C ARG A 52 -11.68 3.10 13.29
N PHE A 53 -11.91 1.81 13.55
CA PHE A 53 -12.69 0.96 12.65
C PHE A 53 -14.15 1.41 12.58
N VAL A 54 -14.81 1.63 13.73
CA VAL A 54 -16.21 2.09 13.79
C VAL A 54 -16.35 3.44 13.08
N PHE A 55 -15.44 4.38 13.31
CA PHE A 55 -15.42 5.66 12.60
C PHE A 55 -15.30 5.47 11.08
N ALA A 56 -14.40 4.60 10.61
CA ALA A 56 -14.25 4.31 9.19
C ALA A 56 -15.50 3.66 8.58
N LEU A 57 -16.19 2.80 9.33
CA LEU A 57 -17.45 2.17 8.92
C LEU A 57 -18.57 3.21 8.79
N LEU A 58 -18.73 4.08 9.79
CA LEU A 58 -19.73 5.17 9.74
C LEU A 58 -19.44 6.16 8.61
N LEU A 59 -18.17 6.47 8.37
CA LEU A 59 -17.76 7.30 7.24
C LEU A 59 -18.05 6.64 5.90
N LEU A 60 -17.85 5.32 5.79
CA LEU A 60 -18.19 4.56 4.58
C LEU A 60 -19.68 4.60 4.31
N GLU A 61 -20.49 4.34 5.35
CA GLU A 61 -21.95 4.38 5.28
C GLU A 61 -22.45 5.75 4.82
N TRP A 62 -21.98 6.80 5.50
CA TRP A 62 -22.29 8.18 5.13
C TRP A 62 -21.88 8.49 3.68
N SER A 63 -20.69 8.06 3.26
CA SER A 63 -20.18 8.34 1.91
C SER A 63 -21.01 7.64 0.84
N VAL A 64 -21.38 6.37 1.03
CA VAL A 64 -22.16 5.60 0.04
C VAL A 64 -23.60 6.12 -0.05
N HIS A 65 -24.19 6.59 1.05
CA HIS A 65 -25.52 7.19 1.05
C HIS A 65 -25.58 8.57 0.38
N ASN A 66 -24.56 9.42 0.61
CA ASN A 66 -24.57 10.80 0.14
C ASN A 66 -23.89 10.99 -1.22
N LEU A 67 -23.03 10.07 -1.64
CA LEU A 67 -22.27 10.15 -2.90
C LEU A 67 -22.67 9.00 -3.83
N PRO A 68 -23.66 9.19 -4.72
CA PRO A 68 -24.17 8.14 -5.62
C PRO A 68 -23.23 7.87 -6.81
N VAL A 69 -21.91 7.90 -6.59
CA VAL A 69 -20.90 7.76 -7.66
C VAL A 69 -21.00 6.41 -8.37
N PHE A 70 -21.33 5.32 -7.66
CA PHE A 70 -21.49 4.01 -8.29
C PHE A 70 -22.77 3.91 -9.13
N ALA A 71 -23.85 4.58 -8.70
CA ALA A 71 -25.09 4.65 -9.47
C ALA A 71 -24.89 5.44 -10.77
N LEU A 72 -24.21 6.59 -10.69
CA LEU A 72 -23.82 7.40 -11.85
C LEU A 72 -22.85 6.66 -12.79
N ALA A 73 -21.94 5.85 -12.25
CA ALA A 73 -21.03 5.07 -13.08
C ALA A 73 -21.78 4.00 -13.90
N ARG A 74 -22.86 3.46 -13.34
CA ARG A 74 -23.66 2.40 -13.96
C ARG A 74 -24.77 2.92 -14.87
N SER A 75 -25.21 4.18 -14.71
CA SER A 75 -26.25 4.78 -15.56
C SER A 75 -25.82 5.00 -17.01
N GLY A 76 -24.51 4.97 -17.30
CA GLY A 76 -23.96 5.24 -18.63
C GLY A 76 -24.05 6.71 -19.05
N SER A 77 -24.53 7.61 -18.17
CA SER A 77 -24.72 9.04 -18.44
C SER A 77 -23.46 9.88 -18.22
N LEU A 78 -22.27 9.28 -18.35
CA LEU A 78 -20.98 9.94 -18.08
C LEU A 78 -20.53 10.80 -19.27
N ASN A 79 -21.34 11.78 -19.65
CA ASN A 79 -20.97 12.79 -20.66
C ASN A 79 -20.31 14.01 -19.99
N PHE A 80 -19.26 13.75 -19.21
CA PHE A 80 -18.58 14.78 -18.45
C PHE A 80 -17.30 15.26 -19.16
N SER A 81 -16.93 16.52 -18.89
CA SER A 81 -15.60 17.02 -19.24
C SER A 81 -14.50 16.12 -18.66
N PRO A 82 -13.35 15.93 -19.33
CA PRO A 82 -12.25 15.10 -18.83
C PRO A 82 -11.83 15.41 -17.39
N THR A 83 -11.91 16.68 -16.97
CA THR A 83 -11.59 17.10 -15.60
C THR A 83 -12.56 16.53 -14.56
N ILE A 84 -13.87 16.61 -14.85
CA ILE A 84 -14.92 16.07 -14.00
C ILE A 84 -14.83 14.54 -13.97
N LEU A 85 -14.54 13.92 -15.11
CA LEU A 85 -14.32 12.47 -15.18
C LEU A 85 -13.14 12.03 -14.30
N GLY A 86 -12.05 12.81 -14.29
CA GLY A 86 -10.91 12.58 -13.40
C GLY A 86 -11.28 12.68 -11.92
N LEU A 87 -12.02 13.73 -11.51
CA LEU A 87 -12.50 13.89 -10.14
C LEU A 87 -13.44 12.73 -9.75
N PHE A 88 -14.32 12.34 -10.65
CA PHE A 88 -15.24 11.23 -10.45
C PHE A 88 -14.52 9.89 -10.25
N ALA A 89 -13.55 9.57 -11.12
CA ALA A 89 -12.74 8.36 -11.00
C ALA A 89 -11.92 8.36 -9.70
N TYR A 90 -11.40 9.52 -9.31
CA TYR A 90 -10.69 9.71 -8.04
C TYR A 90 -11.59 9.45 -6.82
N THR A 91 -12.82 9.97 -6.82
CA THR A 91 -13.78 9.74 -5.72
C THR A 91 -14.16 8.26 -5.62
N ILE A 92 -14.37 7.57 -6.74
CA ILE A 92 -14.60 6.11 -6.76
C ILE A 92 -13.41 5.38 -6.13
N LEU A 93 -12.18 5.73 -6.51
CA LEU A 93 -10.98 5.12 -5.97
C LEU A 93 -10.82 5.37 -4.46
N LEU A 94 -11.21 6.56 -3.98
CA LEU A 94 -11.21 6.89 -2.55
C LEU A 94 -12.26 6.08 -1.75
N ILE A 95 -13.48 5.94 -2.28
CA ILE A 95 -14.52 5.14 -1.62
C ILE A 95 -14.14 3.65 -1.65
N MET A 96 -13.53 3.18 -2.76
CA MET A 96 -13.01 1.81 -2.86
C MET A 96 -11.91 1.56 -1.81
N TRP A 97 -10.99 2.51 -1.62
CA TRP A 97 -10.00 2.46 -0.54
C TRP A 97 -10.66 2.32 0.84
N LEU A 98 -11.66 3.16 1.12
CA LEU A 98 -12.36 3.16 2.41
C LEU A 98 -13.13 1.85 2.65
N LYS A 99 -13.77 1.30 1.60
CA LYS A 99 -14.43 -0.01 1.65
C LYS A 99 -13.45 -1.12 2.05
N PHE A 100 -12.31 -1.21 1.38
CA PHE A 100 -11.30 -2.22 1.70
C PHE A 100 -10.65 -2.00 3.07
N LEU A 101 -10.44 -0.74 3.47
CA LEU A 101 -9.98 -0.39 4.82
C LEU A 101 -10.91 -0.98 5.88
N VAL A 102 -12.23 -0.79 5.75
CA VAL A 102 -13.22 -1.29 6.71
C VAL A 102 -13.19 -2.82 6.79
N ILE A 103 -13.24 -3.50 5.63
CA ILE A 103 -13.23 -4.98 5.57
C ILE A 103 -11.96 -5.51 6.24
N TRP A 104 -10.78 -5.07 5.80
CA TRP A 104 -9.52 -5.61 6.32
C TRP A 104 -9.26 -5.24 7.78
N ARG A 105 -9.72 -4.06 8.24
CA ARG A 105 -9.61 -3.69 9.65
C ARG A 105 -10.45 -4.58 10.54
N LEU A 106 -11.65 -4.98 10.12
CA LEU A 106 -12.51 -5.89 10.87
C LEU A 106 -11.83 -7.24 11.08
N PHE A 107 -11.39 -7.89 10.01
CA PHE A 107 -10.74 -9.20 10.09
C PHE A 107 -9.41 -9.14 10.82
N ARG A 108 -8.65 -8.05 10.67
CA ARG A 108 -7.45 -7.81 11.47
C ARG A 108 -7.78 -7.62 12.96
N PHE A 109 -8.83 -6.90 13.30
CA PHE A 109 -9.24 -6.71 14.70
C PHE A 109 -9.61 -8.04 15.35
N TRP A 110 -10.38 -8.88 14.64
CA TRP A 110 -10.68 -10.23 15.09
C TRP A 110 -9.40 -11.03 15.33
N ALA A 111 -8.47 -11.05 14.38
CA ALA A 111 -7.20 -11.74 14.57
C ALA A 111 -6.40 -11.25 15.80
N LEU A 112 -6.40 -9.94 16.05
CA LEU A 112 -5.74 -9.35 17.22
C LEU A 112 -6.37 -9.79 18.54
N CYS A 113 -7.70 -9.94 18.59
CA CYS A 113 -8.42 -10.46 19.75
C CYS A 113 -8.04 -11.91 20.05
N ASP A 114 -7.83 -12.72 19.01
CA ASP A 114 -7.38 -14.12 19.13
C ASP A 114 -5.88 -14.26 19.45
N GLY A 115 -5.14 -13.14 19.48
CA GLY A 115 -3.72 -13.15 19.77
C GLY A 115 -2.80 -13.22 18.54
N VAL A 116 -3.34 -13.20 17.33
CA VAL A 116 -2.56 -13.19 16.08
C VAL A 116 -2.35 -11.75 15.62
N GLU A 117 -1.12 -11.36 15.30
CA GLU A 117 -0.81 -10.00 14.83
C GLU A 117 -0.53 -9.96 13.32
N PRO A 118 -1.57 -9.93 12.47
CA PRO A 118 -1.38 -9.77 11.04
C PRO A 118 -1.00 -8.31 10.69
N PRO A 119 -0.32 -8.07 9.55
CA PRO A 119 0.01 -6.73 9.09
C PRO A 119 -1.24 -5.90 8.74
N GLU A 120 -1.17 -4.58 8.92
CA GLU A 120 -2.21 -3.65 8.45
C GLU A 120 -2.15 -3.53 6.92
N ASN A 121 -3.29 -3.74 6.25
CA ASN A 121 -3.33 -3.78 4.79
C ASN A 121 -3.39 -2.41 4.13
N MET A 122 -3.96 -1.41 4.80
CA MET A 122 -4.01 -0.03 4.33
C MET A 122 -3.18 0.86 5.26
N GLN A 123 -1.93 1.11 4.87
CA GLN A 123 -0.99 1.86 5.70
C GLN A 123 -1.18 3.37 5.62
N ARG A 124 -1.66 3.87 4.49
CA ARG A 124 -1.84 5.30 4.22
C ARG A 124 -3.17 5.52 3.50
N CYS A 125 -3.72 6.73 3.67
CA CYS A 125 -4.83 7.19 2.85
C CYS A 125 -4.41 7.20 1.38
N MET A 126 -5.32 6.83 0.48
CA MET A 126 -5.12 6.85 -0.97
C MET A 126 -4.53 8.20 -1.43
N THR A 127 -5.08 9.31 -0.93
CA THR A 127 -4.66 10.69 -1.24
C THR A 127 -3.26 11.03 -0.76
N ASN A 128 -2.76 10.33 0.27
CA ASN A 128 -1.47 10.61 0.90
C ASN A 128 -0.35 9.71 0.34
N ASN A 129 -0.30 9.57 -0.99
CA ASN A 129 0.74 8.83 -1.69
C ASN A 129 1.40 9.73 -2.75
N TYR A 130 2.69 9.96 -2.61
CA TYR A 130 3.53 10.75 -3.53
C TYR A 130 4.36 9.89 -4.49
N SER A 131 4.14 8.57 -4.49
CA SER A 131 4.94 7.58 -5.21
C SER A 131 4.06 6.38 -5.56
N VAL A 132 4.15 5.87 -6.79
CA VAL A 132 3.40 4.68 -7.25
C VAL A 132 3.92 3.43 -6.54
N VAL A 133 5.24 3.31 -6.38
CA VAL A 133 5.87 2.27 -5.55
C VAL A 133 5.39 2.37 -4.09
N GLY A 134 5.28 3.59 -3.55
CA GLY A 134 4.78 3.83 -2.19
C GLY A 134 3.32 3.41 -2.03
N PHE A 135 2.49 3.78 -3.00
CA PHE A 135 1.08 3.39 -3.07
C PHE A 135 0.93 1.88 -3.02
N TRP A 136 1.61 1.13 -3.89
CA TRP A 136 1.51 -0.33 -3.96
C TRP A 136 2.09 -1.06 -2.75
N LYS A 137 3.06 -0.47 -2.05
CA LYS A 137 3.56 -1.00 -0.78
C LYS A 137 2.58 -0.78 0.38
N GLY A 138 1.82 0.30 0.34
CA GLY A 138 0.87 0.70 1.37
C GLY A 138 -0.55 0.18 1.15
N TRP A 139 -0.92 -0.14 -0.08
CA TRP A 139 -2.19 -0.73 -0.49
C TRP A 139 -2.09 -2.26 -0.47
N HIS A 140 -3.04 -2.91 0.20
CA HIS A 140 -3.06 -4.37 0.37
C HIS A 140 -1.69 -4.93 0.81
N CYS A 141 -1.09 -4.30 1.83
CA CYS A 141 0.31 -4.49 2.21
C CYS A 141 0.68 -5.98 2.45
N SER A 142 -0.21 -6.77 3.06
CA SER A 142 0.03 -8.20 3.29
C SER A 142 0.23 -8.96 1.99
N PHE A 143 -0.62 -8.71 1.01
CA PHE A 143 -0.59 -9.35 -0.30
C PHE A 143 0.61 -8.86 -1.10
N ASN A 144 0.94 -7.56 -1.04
CA ASN A 144 2.16 -7.05 -1.64
C ASN A 144 3.41 -7.76 -1.10
N ARG A 145 3.51 -7.96 0.22
CA ARG A 145 4.62 -8.72 0.83
C ARG A 145 4.66 -10.16 0.34
N TRP A 146 3.49 -10.79 0.19
CA TRP A 146 3.39 -12.15 -0.35
C TRP A 146 3.88 -12.21 -1.81
N LEU A 147 3.40 -11.33 -2.69
CA LEU A 147 3.83 -11.23 -4.08
C LEU A 147 5.34 -10.99 -4.19
N VAL A 148 5.87 -10.09 -3.35
CA VAL A 148 7.30 -9.80 -3.33
C VAL A 148 8.09 -11.04 -2.95
N ARG A 149 7.68 -11.75 -1.90
CA ARG A 149 8.38 -12.93 -1.37
C ARG A 149 8.33 -14.13 -2.30
N TYR A 150 7.17 -14.41 -2.89
CA TYR A 150 6.91 -15.67 -3.60
C TYR A 150 6.98 -15.56 -5.12
N ILE A 151 6.90 -14.35 -5.69
CA ILE A 151 6.97 -14.14 -7.15
C ILE A 151 8.15 -13.25 -7.49
N PHE A 152 8.19 -12.03 -6.97
CA PHE A 152 9.15 -11.03 -7.42
C PHE A 152 10.61 -11.36 -7.07
N ILE A 153 10.89 -11.75 -5.83
CA ILE A 153 12.24 -12.09 -5.37
C ILE A 153 12.78 -13.34 -6.08
N PRO A 154 12.03 -14.46 -6.18
CA PRO A 154 12.45 -15.64 -6.95
C PRO A 154 12.80 -15.34 -8.41
N LEU A 155 12.09 -14.41 -9.06
CA LEU A 155 12.41 -13.97 -10.43
C LEU A 155 13.68 -13.09 -10.52
N GLY A 156 14.31 -12.76 -9.39
CA GLY A 156 15.54 -11.98 -9.32
C GLY A 156 15.37 -10.53 -8.87
N GLY A 157 14.17 -10.14 -8.43
CA GLY A 157 13.87 -8.84 -7.83
C GLY A 157 14.26 -7.65 -8.71
N SER A 158 14.73 -6.57 -8.08
CA SER A 158 15.06 -5.30 -8.75
C SER A 158 16.49 -5.21 -9.31
N LYS A 159 17.16 -6.34 -9.58
CA LYS A 159 18.50 -6.34 -10.19
C LYS A 159 18.48 -5.62 -11.56
N PRO A 160 19.58 -4.97 -11.98
CA PRO A 160 19.68 -4.39 -13.32
C PRO A 160 19.27 -5.43 -14.40
N GLY A 161 18.42 -5.02 -15.34
CA GLY A 161 17.84 -5.92 -16.36
C GLY A 161 16.61 -6.73 -15.94
N ARG A 162 16.34 -6.88 -14.62
CA ARG A 162 15.22 -7.68 -14.09
C ARG A 162 14.03 -6.87 -13.57
N ARG A 163 14.04 -5.55 -13.79
CA ARG A 163 12.95 -4.63 -13.39
C ARG A 163 11.61 -4.96 -14.07
N TRP A 164 11.67 -5.63 -15.22
CA TRP A 164 10.50 -6.10 -15.97
C TRP A 164 9.73 -7.22 -15.26
N ASN A 165 10.30 -7.87 -14.22
CA ASN A 165 9.59 -8.87 -13.41
C ASN A 165 8.32 -8.31 -12.75
N VAL A 166 8.22 -6.99 -12.60
CA VAL A 166 7.01 -6.31 -12.12
C VAL A 166 5.80 -6.62 -13.01
N PHE A 167 5.99 -6.79 -14.31
CA PHE A 167 4.89 -7.14 -15.22
C PHE A 167 4.33 -8.52 -14.92
N VAL A 168 5.18 -9.51 -14.65
CA VAL A 168 4.74 -10.86 -14.24
C VAL A 168 3.91 -10.78 -12.95
N VAL A 169 4.34 -9.96 -11.99
CA VAL A 169 3.59 -9.72 -10.75
C VAL A 169 2.21 -9.12 -11.03
N PHE A 170 2.11 -8.06 -11.86
CA PHE A 170 0.83 -7.43 -12.15
C PHE A 170 -0.10 -8.29 -13.03
N VAL A 171 0.45 -9.11 -13.92
CA VAL A 171 -0.32 -10.10 -14.68
C VAL A 171 -0.92 -11.13 -13.72
N PHE A 172 -0.13 -11.63 -12.77
CA PHE A 172 -0.65 -12.50 -11.72
C PHE A 172 -1.74 -11.81 -10.88
N VAL A 173 -1.54 -10.54 -10.50
CA VAL A 173 -2.55 -9.77 -9.76
C VAL A 173 -3.84 -9.61 -10.55
N ALA A 174 -3.76 -9.34 -11.86
CA ALA A 174 -4.94 -9.26 -12.72
C ALA A 174 -5.72 -10.58 -12.71
N PHE A 175 -5.04 -11.71 -12.96
CA PHE A 175 -5.66 -13.04 -12.90
C PHE A 175 -6.17 -13.44 -11.52
N TRP A 176 -5.50 -13.00 -10.45
CA TRP A 176 -5.94 -13.24 -9.08
C TRP A 176 -7.26 -12.53 -8.76
N HIS A 177 -7.53 -11.39 -9.41
CA HIS A 177 -8.79 -10.68 -9.26
C HIS A 177 -9.91 -11.27 -10.11
N ASP A 178 -9.74 -11.30 -11.43
CA ASP A 178 -10.69 -11.90 -12.38
C ASP A 178 -10.07 -12.00 -13.79
N VAL A 179 -10.62 -12.85 -14.65
CA VAL A 179 -10.21 -12.97 -16.07
C VAL A 179 -10.97 -11.94 -16.92
N GLU A 180 -10.76 -10.65 -16.63
CA GLU A 180 -11.35 -9.53 -17.38
C GLU A 180 -10.25 -8.76 -18.14
N PRO A 181 -10.41 -8.51 -19.46
CA PRO A 181 -9.41 -7.76 -20.25
C PRO A 181 -9.06 -6.38 -19.69
N LYS A 182 -10.02 -5.71 -19.04
CA LYS A 182 -9.83 -4.41 -18.40
C LYS A 182 -8.84 -4.48 -17.23
N LEU A 183 -8.90 -5.56 -16.43
CA LEU A 183 -7.97 -5.79 -15.33
C LEU A 183 -6.57 -6.11 -15.84
N PHE A 184 -6.47 -6.84 -16.95
CA PHE A 184 -5.19 -7.11 -17.59
C PHE A 184 -4.52 -5.81 -18.10
N LEU A 185 -5.26 -4.96 -18.83
CA LEU A 185 -4.75 -3.66 -19.29
C LEU A 185 -4.36 -2.76 -18.11
N TRP A 186 -5.19 -2.72 -17.06
CA TRP A 186 -4.89 -2.00 -15.83
C TRP A 186 -3.59 -2.50 -15.16
N GLY A 187 -3.36 -3.82 -15.13
CA GLY A 187 -2.14 -4.42 -14.60
C GLY A 187 -0.91 -4.01 -15.40
N LEU A 188 -0.99 -4.04 -16.73
CA LEU A 188 0.09 -3.59 -17.62
C LEU A 188 0.42 -2.10 -17.41
N LEU A 189 -0.59 -1.23 -17.34
CA LEU A 189 -0.40 0.21 -17.11
C LEU A 189 0.29 0.47 -15.76
N ASN A 190 -0.12 -0.22 -14.70
CA ASN A 190 0.55 -0.11 -13.40
C ASN A 190 1.99 -0.63 -13.44
N GLY A 191 2.25 -1.71 -14.19
CA GLY A 191 3.60 -2.21 -14.45
C GLY A 191 4.50 -1.17 -15.10
N VAL A 192 4.00 -0.48 -16.14
CA VAL A 192 4.72 0.62 -16.81
C VAL A 192 5.04 1.74 -15.81
N PHE A 193 4.07 2.23 -15.05
CA PHE A 193 4.30 3.30 -14.08
C PHE A 193 5.35 2.92 -13.03
N LEU A 194 5.31 1.67 -12.52
CA LEU A 194 6.28 1.22 -11.53
C LEU A 194 7.71 1.11 -12.09
N VAL A 195 7.86 0.63 -13.33
CA VAL A 195 9.16 0.54 -14.00
C VAL A 195 9.72 1.93 -14.28
N LEU A 196 8.90 2.84 -14.82
CA LEU A 196 9.31 4.23 -15.06
C LEU A 196 9.76 4.90 -13.77
N GLU A 197 8.99 4.80 -12.69
CA GLU A 197 9.38 5.38 -11.41
C GLU A 197 10.70 4.78 -10.88
N THR A 198 10.87 3.47 -11.01
CA THR A 198 12.09 2.78 -10.58
C THR A 198 13.30 3.19 -11.42
N MET A 199 13.13 3.42 -12.72
CA MET A 199 14.18 3.91 -13.62
C MET A 199 14.58 5.34 -13.28
N ILE A 200 13.61 6.24 -13.09
CA ILE A 200 13.85 7.64 -12.70
C ILE A 200 14.61 7.70 -11.37
N LYS A 201 14.18 6.91 -10.36
CA LYS A 201 14.90 6.82 -9.07
C LYS A 201 16.32 6.28 -9.23
N GLY A 202 16.52 5.31 -10.12
CA GLY A 202 17.84 4.75 -10.42
C GLY A 202 18.77 5.77 -11.06
N LEU A 203 18.27 6.54 -12.04
CA LEU A 203 19.02 7.61 -12.71
C LEU A 203 19.37 8.74 -11.74
N TYR A 204 18.41 9.19 -10.93
CA TYR A 204 18.64 10.20 -9.91
C TYR A 204 19.73 9.75 -8.93
N ARG A 205 19.64 8.51 -8.41
CA ARG A 205 20.63 7.96 -7.47
C ARG A 205 22.05 7.90 -8.06
N ASN A 206 22.17 7.62 -9.34
CA ASN A 206 23.46 7.51 -10.04
C ASN A 206 23.97 8.85 -10.58
N SER A 207 23.28 9.97 -10.33
CA SER A 207 23.77 11.28 -10.74
C SER A 207 25.01 11.67 -9.91
N THR A 208 26.10 11.98 -10.58
CA THR A 208 27.37 12.48 -10.01
C THR A 208 27.16 13.70 -9.11
N ALA A 209 26.12 14.50 -9.37
CA ALA A 209 25.71 15.62 -8.53
C ALA A 209 25.24 15.21 -7.12
N LEU A 210 24.56 14.07 -6.97
CA LEU A 210 24.18 13.56 -5.65
C LEU A 210 25.33 12.89 -4.92
N GLU A 211 26.22 12.21 -5.65
CA GLU A 211 27.43 11.64 -5.04
C GLU A 211 28.35 12.75 -4.53
N THR A 212 28.58 13.80 -5.32
CA THR A 212 29.33 14.99 -4.87
C THR A 212 28.63 15.74 -3.74
N TRP A 213 27.29 15.85 -3.76
CA TRP A 213 26.53 16.45 -2.66
C TRP A 213 26.62 15.62 -1.37
N ARG A 214 26.56 14.27 -1.45
CA ARG A 214 26.71 13.37 -0.30
C ARG A 214 28.13 13.28 0.22
N ALA A 215 29.14 13.45 -0.63
CA ALA A 215 30.54 13.40 -0.25
C ALA A 215 31.00 14.59 0.60
N ASN A 216 30.24 15.70 0.63
CA ASN A 216 30.65 16.91 1.34
C ASN A 216 29.54 17.56 2.20
N PRO A 217 29.02 16.82 3.21
CA PRO A 217 27.83 17.23 3.98
C PRO A 217 28.05 18.52 4.79
N LEU A 218 29.26 18.75 5.32
CA LEU A 218 29.58 19.93 6.13
C LEU A 218 29.68 21.22 5.30
N SER A 219 30.25 21.12 4.09
CA SER A 219 30.31 22.23 3.12
C SER A 219 28.90 22.64 2.68
N ASN A 220 28.05 21.66 2.41
CA ASN A 220 26.66 21.91 2.00
C ASN A 220 25.81 22.47 3.14
N ARG A 221 26.01 22.03 4.39
CA ARG A 221 25.33 22.59 5.57
C ARG A 221 25.62 24.08 5.75
N LYS A 222 26.90 24.48 5.64
CA LYS A 222 27.31 25.90 5.71
C LYS A 222 26.74 26.75 4.57
N LYS A 223 26.66 26.20 3.34
CA LYS A 223 26.01 26.88 2.21
C LYS A 223 24.52 27.09 2.43
N ILE A 224 23.84 26.11 3.04
CA ILE A 224 22.40 26.20 3.36
C ILE A 224 22.17 27.20 4.49
N GLU A 225 22.97 27.16 5.56
CA GLU A 225 22.90 28.12 6.67
C GLU A 225 23.16 29.56 6.18
N LYS A 226 24.14 29.75 5.30
CA LYS A 226 24.43 31.06 4.69
C LYS A 226 23.31 31.52 3.75
N ALA A 227 22.78 30.65 2.89
CA ALA A 227 21.65 31.02 2.04
C ALA A 227 20.40 31.37 2.87
N SER A 228 20.18 30.66 3.99
CA SER A 228 19.10 30.94 4.92
C SER A 228 19.30 32.26 5.68
N SER A 229 20.54 32.63 6.03
CA SER A 229 20.84 33.94 6.63
C SER A 229 20.69 35.07 5.61
N ASP A 230 21.16 34.88 4.39
CA ASP A 230 21.07 35.88 3.31
C ASP A 230 19.60 36.16 2.92
N LEU A 231 18.73 35.14 2.99
CA LEU A 231 17.28 35.27 2.82
C LEU A 231 16.58 35.95 4.00
N ALA A 232 17.06 35.73 5.23
CA ALA A 232 16.52 36.36 6.43
C ALA A 232 16.93 37.85 6.54
N ASP A 233 18.11 38.20 6.01
CA ASP A 233 18.66 39.56 6.01
C ASP A 233 18.19 40.42 4.82
N GLY A 234 17.24 39.94 4.01
CA GLY A 234 16.56 40.74 2.99
C GLY A 234 17.45 41.29 1.87
N LYS A 235 18.63 40.71 1.64
CA LYS A 235 19.48 41.11 0.50
C LYS A 235 19.03 40.40 -0.76
N SER A 236 17.98 40.93 -1.41
CA SER A 236 17.74 40.64 -2.81
C SER A 236 18.87 41.26 -3.63
N THR A 237 19.87 40.48 -4.01
CA THR A 237 20.79 40.89 -5.08
C THR A 237 20.03 40.80 -6.40
N ASN A 238 19.43 41.92 -6.79
CA ASN A 238 19.13 42.24 -8.18
C ASN A 238 20.46 42.53 -8.89
N GLN A 239 20.87 41.63 -9.79
CA GLN A 239 21.51 41.91 -11.08
C GLN A 239 21.60 40.62 -11.89
#